data_AF-A0A2R6GD22-F1
#
_entry.id   AF-A0A2R6GD22-F1
#
_cell.length_a   1.000
_cell.length_b   1.000
_cell.length_c   1.000
_cell.angle_alpha   90.00
_cell.angle_beta   90.00
_cell.angle_gamma   90.00
#
_symmetry.space_group_name_H-M   'P 1'
#
loop_
_entity.id
_entity.type
_entity.pdbx_description
1 polymer ?
#
loop_
_entity_poly.entity_id
_entity_poly.type
_entity_poly.pdbx_seq_one_letter_code
_entity_poly.pdbx_strand_id
1 'polypeptide(L)' 'MTDADADLPGWAAGILLLSGTIATAGVADYLLSNSGYEFLGIYVWAACYAGALLVVWVVWLRDLELTGPADG' A
#
# COMPACT_ATOMS: atom_id res chain seq x y z
N MET A 1 11.65 23.80 -15.14
CA MET A 1 11.42 22.70 -16.10
C MET A 1 12.02 21.47 -15.43
N THR A 2 11.19 20.75 -14.67
CA THR A 2 11.66 19.64 -13.84
C THR A 2 11.54 18.37 -14.67
N ASP A 3 12.51 18.16 -15.56
CA ASP A 3 12.73 16.88 -16.22
C ASP A 3 13.39 15.92 -15.22
N ALA A 4 12.65 15.59 -14.17
CA ALA A 4 12.94 14.46 -13.30
C ALA A 4 11.83 13.42 -13.51
N ASP A 5 11.58 13.08 -14.77
CA ASP A 5 11.03 11.78 -15.12
C ASP A 5 12.11 10.74 -14.77
N ALA A 6 12.25 10.47 -13.47
CA ALA A 6 12.95 9.29 -13.04
C ALA A 6 12.15 8.13 -13.63
N ASP A 7 12.75 7.45 -14.61
CA ASP A 7 12.21 6.27 -15.29
C ASP A 7 12.17 5.12 -14.27
N LEU A 8 11.27 5.26 -13.29
CA LEU A 8 11.18 4.38 -12.14
C LEU A 8 10.51 3.11 -12.61
N PRO A 9 11.15 1.95 -12.38
CA PRO A 9 10.60 0.70 -12.85
C PRO A 9 9.25 0.46 -12.17
N GLY A 10 8.30 -0.17 -12.87
CA GLY A 10 6.92 -0.35 -12.36
C GLY A 10 6.83 -1.04 -10.99
N TRP A 11 7.84 -1.83 -10.61
CA TRP A 11 7.92 -2.43 -9.27
C TRP A 11 8.24 -1.43 -8.16
N ALA A 12 8.91 -0.31 -8.47
CA ALA A 12 9.29 0.71 -7.49
C ALA A 12 8.07 1.34 -6.83
N ALA A 13 7.00 1.58 -7.58
CA ALA A 13 5.74 2.07 -7.04
C ALA A 13 5.14 1.09 -6.01
N GLY A 14 5.20 -0.22 -6.29
CA GLY A 14 4.78 -1.26 -5.35
C GLY A 14 5.62 -1.28 -4.07
N ILE A 15 6.94 -1.15 -4.19
CA ILE A 15 7.84 -1.07 -3.03
C ILE A 15 7.60 0.20 -2.22
N LEU A 16 7.40 1.34 -2.86
CA LEU A 16 7.08 2.60 -2.19
C LEU A 16 5.75 2.52 -1.45
N LEU A 17 4.72 1.93 -2.07
CA LEU A 17 3.44 1.71 -1.42
C LEU A 17 3.58 0.83 -0.18
N LEU A 18 4.28 -0.30 -0.31
CA LEU A 18 4.45 -1.25 0.79
C LEU A 18 5.27 -0.65 1.95
N SER A 19 6.44 -0.08 1.64
CA SER A 19 7.33 0.53 2.63
C SER A 19 6.67 1.73 3.31
N GLY A 20 5.96 2.58 2.57
CA GLY A 20 5.19 3.68 3.13
C GLY A 20 4.07 3.20 4.05
N THR A 21 3.36 2.13 3.67
CA THR A 21 2.31 1.52 4.49
C THR A 21 2.87 0.98 5.80
N ILE A 22 3.96 0.21 5.75
CA ILE A 22 4.60 -0.38 6.93
C ILE A 22 5.17 0.71 7.85
N ALA A 23 5.86 1.71 7.27
CA ALA A 23 6.42 2.81 8.05
C ALA A 23 5.32 3.61 8.76
N THR A 24 4.23 3.92 8.06
CA THR A 24 3.08 4.65 8.64
C THR A 24 2.42 3.84 9.75
N ALA A 25 2.16 2.55 9.52
CA ALA A 25 1.56 1.66 10.50
C ALA A 25 2.44 1.51 11.74
N GLY A 26 3.74 1.27 11.56
CA GLY A 26 4.68 1.08 12.66
C GLY A 26 4.88 2.34 13.51
N VAL A 27 4.97 3.52 12.89
CA VAL A 27 5.08 4.79 13.63
C VAL A 27 3.81 5.05 14.43
N ALA A 28 2.63 4.87 13.82
CA ALA A 28 1.37 5.07 14.50
C ALA A 28 1.18 4.07 15.67
N ASP A 29 1.44 2.78 15.43
CA ASP A 29 1.38 1.74 16.45
C ASP A 29 2.33 2.01 17.64
N TYR A 30 3.57 2.44 17.35
CA TYR A 30 4.52 2.82 18.39
C TYR A 30 4.01 3.98 19.25
N LEU A 31 3.47 5.03 18.63
CA LEU A 31 2.90 6.17 19.36
C LEU A 31 1.71 5.75 20.22
N LEU A 32 0.83 4.90 19.70
CA LEU A 32 -0.34 4.43 20.42
C LEU A 32 0.03 3.51 21.59
N SER A 33 0.94 2.57 21.36
CA SER A 33 1.46 1.68 22.40
C SER A 33 2.16 2.47 23.51
N ASN A 34 2.98 3.46 23.17
CA ASN A 34 3.64 4.33 24.15
C ASN A 34 2.66 5.19 24.95
N SER A 35 1.47 5.45 24.42
CA SER A 35 0.39 6.15 25.12
C SER A 35 -0.55 5.24 25.93
N GLY A 36 -0.25 3.93 26.00
CA GLY A 36 -1.02 2.93 26.76
C GLY A 36 -2.18 2.28 26.00
N TYR A 37 -2.32 2.56 24.69
CA TYR A 37 -3.35 1.99 23.83
C TYR A 37 -2.82 0.82 22.98
N GLU A 38 -2.29 -0.20 23.66
CA GLU A 38 -1.67 -1.38 23.02
C GLU A 38 -2.63 -2.11 22.05
N PHE A 39 -3.92 -2.18 22.39
CA PHE A 39 -4.93 -2.80 21.53
C PHE A 39 -5.32 -1.95 20.32
N LEU A 40 -5.05 -0.63 20.30
CA LEU A 40 -5.38 0.16 19.11
C LEU A 40 -4.42 -0.07 17.95
N GLY A 41 -3.20 -0.54 18.23
CA GLY A 41 -2.18 -0.88 17.25
C GLY A 41 -2.69 -1.81 16.15
N ILE A 42 -3.44 -2.86 16.53
CA ILE A 42 -3.98 -3.83 15.57
C ILE A 42 -4.96 -3.20 14.58
N TYR A 43 -5.74 -2.21 15.00
CA TYR A 43 -6.68 -1.51 14.11
C TYR A 43 -5.94 -0.57 13.15
N VAL A 44 -4.86 0.06 13.61
CA VAL A 44 -3.97 0.87 12.75
C VAL A 44 -3.38 0.00 11.65
N TRP A 45 -2.84 -1.17 12.02
CA TRP A 45 -2.31 -2.14 11.06
C TRP A 45 -3.37 -2.61 10.07
N ALA A 46 -4.56 -3.00 10.54
CA ALA A 46 -5.66 -3.42 9.68
C ALA A 46 -6.08 -2.32 8.69
N ALA A 47 -6.19 -1.07 9.16
CA ALA A 47 -6.57 0.07 8.33
C ALA A 47 -5.50 0.37 7.26
N CYS A 48 -4.22 0.30 7.62
CA CYS A 48 -3.12 0.53 6.67
C CYS A 48 -3.09 -0.54 5.57
N TYR A 49 -3.23 -1.82 5.93
CA TYR A 49 -3.29 -2.89 4.93
C TYR A 49 -4.55 -2.83 4.07
N ALA A 50 -5.71 -2.52 4.65
CA ALA A 50 -6.93 -2.31 3.88
C ALA A 50 -6.79 -1.15 2.90
N GLY A 51 -6.20 -0.04 3.35
CA GLY A 51 -5.88 1.12 2.50
C GLY A 51 -4.94 0.76 1.36
N ALA A 52 -3.83 0.05 1.64
CA ALA A 52 -2.90 -0.41 0.63
C ALA A 52 -3.57 -1.33 -0.40
N LEU A 53 -4.44 -2.25 0.04
CA LEU A 53 -5.20 -3.13 -0.84
C LEU A 53 -6.16 -2.34 -1.74
N LEU A 54 -6.84 -1.33 -1.19
CA LEU A 54 -7.70 -0.44 -1.98
C LEU A 54 -6.90 0.34 -3.01
N VAL A 55 -5.71 0.84 -2.66
CA VAL A 55 -4.82 1.52 -3.61
C VAL A 55 -4.38 0.56 -4.72
N VAL A 56 -3.98 -0.67 -4.36
CA VAL A 56 -3.66 -1.72 -5.34
C VAL A 56 -4.84 -1.97 -6.28
N TRP A 57 -6.03 -2.05 -5.73
CA TRP A 57 -7.24 -2.29 -6.50
C TRP A 57 -7.56 -1.15 -7.44
N VAL A 58 -7.61 0.10 -6.96
CA VAL A 58 -7.99 1.27 -7.77
C VAL A 58 -6.99 1.54 -8.89
N VAL A 59 -5.69 1.46 -8.60
CA VAL A 59 -4.62 1.90 -9.50
C VAL A 59 -4.23 0.83 -10.52
N TRP A 60 -4.22 -0.45 -10.12
CA TRP A 60 -3.76 -1.53 -10.99
C TRP A 60 -4.86 -2.51 -11.37
N LEU A 61 -5.65 -3.00 -10.41
CA LEU A 61 -6.58 -4.11 -10.70
C LEU A 61 -7.88 -3.68 -11.39
N ARG A 62 -8.39 -2.49 -11.11
CA ARG A 62 -9.70 -2.02 -11.58
C ARG A 62 -9.83 -2.03 -13.10
N ASP A 63 -8.74 -1.74 -13.80
CA ASP A 63 -8.69 -1.63 -15.26
C ASP A 63 -8.14 -2.91 -15.93
N LEU A 64 -7.82 -3.96 -15.16
CA LEU A 64 -7.39 -5.23 -15.75
C LEU A 64 -8.60 -6.02 -16.27
N GLU A 65 -8.68 -6.15 -17.59
CA GLU A 65 -9.58 -7.12 -18.22
C GLU A 65 -9.03 -8.54 -18.02
N LEU A 66 -9.73 -9.34 -17.21
CA LEU A 66 -9.43 -10.75 -16.98
C LEU A 66 -9.92 -11.58 -18.18
N THR A 67 -9.24 -11.48 -19.33
CA THR A 67 -9.53 -12.34 -20.47
C THR A 67 -8.91 -13.72 -20.25
N GLY A 68 -9.74 -14.76 -20.21
CA GLY A 68 -9.28 -16.15 -20.24
C GLY A 68 -8.75 -16.53 -21.64
N PRO A 69 -7.93 -17.59 -21.76
CA PRO A 69 -7.46 -18.08 -23.06
C PRO A 69 -8.65 -18.37 -23.98
N ALA A 70 -8.67 -17.78 -25.17
CA ALA A 70 -9.76 -17.95 -26.14
C ALA A 70 -9.74 -19.32 -26.85
N ASP A 71 -8.61 -20.02 -26.78
CA ASP A 71 -8.41 -21.31 -27.44
C ASP A 71 -8.19 -22.40 -26.38
N GLY A 72 -9.20 -23.24 -26.19
CA GLY A 72 -9.15 -24.51 -25.46
C GLY A 72 -9.23 -25.69 -26.42
#